data_AF-A0A7S2JK79-F1
#
_entry.id   AF-A0A7S2JK79-F1
#
_cell.length_a   1.000
_cell.length_b   1.000
_cell.length_c   1.000
_cell.angle_alpha   90.00
_cell.angle_beta   90.00
_cell.angle_gamma   90.00
#
_symmetry.space_group_name_H-M   'P 1'
#
loop_
_entity.id
_entity.type
_entity.pdbx_description
1 polymer ?
#
loop_
_entity_poly.entity_id
_entity_poly.type
_entity_poly.pdbx_seq_one_letter_code
_entity_poly.pdbx_strand_id
1 'polypeptide(L)'
;GTYVGGKLVFRRSVIATQYLRRWLLIDALLLLVDLSSNVLDSTGNQTIQVFAGACRALKFVRVFRMVRVVQKSLFWSVGMAARMVIHSVLITFCATILCHIIGCAWWAAGVHGPTDTGHRWTDRFRDDFFDHSVLYEYTTCLHWVVGHMTLAGTDIVARNSMERLIATTVLVLALIAGSTLISLMSAGIL
;
A
#
# COMPACT_ATOMS: atom_id res chain seq x y z
N GLY A 1 21.64 -2.79 -18.92
CA GLY A 1 21.56 -2.74 -20.39
C GLY A 1 20.12 -2.84 -20.83
N THR A 2 19.75 -2.24 -21.95
CA THR A 2 18.39 -2.28 -22.52
C THR A 2 18.42 -3.06 -23.83
N TYR A 3 17.42 -3.93 -24.05
CA TYR A 3 17.30 -4.67 -25.29
C TYR A 3 16.64 -3.80 -26.35
N VAL A 4 17.37 -3.51 -27.43
CA VAL A 4 16.84 -2.82 -28.61
C VAL A 4 17.09 -3.73 -29.81
N GLY A 5 16.02 -4.28 -30.39
CA GLY A 5 16.12 -5.21 -31.53
C GLY A 5 16.86 -6.51 -31.21
N GLY A 6 16.64 -7.10 -30.03
CA GLY A 6 17.25 -8.38 -29.63
C GLY A 6 18.73 -8.32 -29.24
N LYS A 7 19.40 -7.17 -29.38
CA LYS A 7 20.80 -6.97 -28.96
C LYS A 7 20.87 -6.19 -27.66
N LEU A 8 21.72 -6.67 -26.73
CA LEU A 8 21.99 -6.01 -25.46
C LEU A 8 22.91 -4.81 -25.70
N VAL A 9 22.36 -3.59 -25.57
CA VAL A 9 23.12 -2.34 -25.81
C VAL A 9 23.49 -1.69 -24.47
N PHE A 10 24.78 -1.38 -24.29
CA PHE A 10 25.34 -0.70 -23.10
C PHE A 10 25.58 0.81 -23.30
N ARG A 11 25.10 1.40 -24.41
CA ARG A 11 25.24 2.84 -24.66
C ARG A 11 24.44 3.65 -23.64
N ARG A 12 25.17 4.46 -22.85
CA ARG A 12 24.63 5.28 -21.75
C ARG A 12 23.54 6.25 -22.22
N SER A 13 23.68 6.83 -23.41
CA SER A 13 22.70 7.76 -24.01
C SER A 13 21.36 7.10 -24.33
N VAL A 14 21.38 5.85 -24.82
CA VAL A 14 20.16 5.09 -25.13
C VAL A 14 19.42 4.72 -23.85
N ILE A 15 20.16 4.25 -22.83
CA ILE A 15 19.61 3.90 -21.51
C ILE A 15 19.00 5.14 -20.84
N ALA A 16 19.70 6.28 -20.87
CA ALA A 16 19.22 7.54 -20.28
C ALA A 16 17.92 8.01 -20.94
N THR A 17 17.84 8.00 -22.28
CA THR A 17 16.64 8.42 -23.01
C THR A 17 15.44 7.54 -22.71
N GLN A 18 15.66 6.22 -22.59
CA GLN A 18 14.60 5.26 -22.28
C GLN A 18 14.12 5.37 -20.83
N TYR A 19 15.02 5.70 -19.90
CA TYR A 19 14.70 5.99 -18.51
C TYR A 19 13.92 7.31 -18.37
N LEU A 20 14.40 8.38 -19.02
CA LEU A 20 13.78 9.70 -19.07
C LEU A 20 12.32 9.64 -19.54
N ARG A 21 12.02 8.80 -20.54
CA ARG A 21 10.68 8.73 -21.13
C ARG A 21 9.70 7.84 -20.35
N ARG A 22 10.17 6.84 -19.59
CA ARG A 22 9.28 5.85 -18.92
C ARG A 22 9.18 6.00 -17.41
N TRP A 23 10.26 6.39 -16.74
CA TRP A 23 10.36 6.33 -15.28
C TRP A 23 10.64 7.68 -14.61
N LEU A 24 11.24 8.64 -15.33
CA LEU A 24 11.54 9.96 -14.78
C LEU A 24 10.28 10.73 -14.39
N LEU A 25 9.20 10.68 -15.18
CA LEU A 25 7.96 11.38 -14.82
C LEU A 25 7.39 10.88 -13.48
N ILE A 26 7.42 9.57 -13.26
CA ILE A 26 6.94 8.95 -12.02
C ILE A 26 7.87 9.30 -10.85
N ASP A 27 9.19 9.21 -11.04
CA ASP A 27 10.17 9.54 -9.99
C ASP A 27 10.17 11.02 -9.64
N ALA A 28 10.08 11.90 -10.64
CA ALA A 28 10.01 13.34 -10.45
C ALA A 28 8.73 13.74 -9.73
N LEU A 29 7.59 13.15 -10.08
CA LEU A 29 6.33 13.41 -9.40
C LEU A 29 6.38 12.93 -7.94
N LEU A 30 6.98 11.75 -7.67
CA LEU A 30 7.22 11.28 -6.30
C LEU A 30 8.19 12.17 -5.51
N LEU A 31 9.22 12.72 -6.15
CA LEU A 31 10.16 13.65 -5.53
C LEU A 31 9.48 14.98 -5.17
N LEU A 32 8.65 15.50 -6.09
CA LEU A 32 7.89 16.73 -5.89
C LEU A 32 6.84 16.56 -4.78
N VAL A 33 6.15 15.42 -4.74
CA VAL A 33 5.23 15.07 -3.64
C VAL A 33 5.98 15.05 -2.30
N ASP A 34 7.15 14.43 -2.23
CA ASP A 34 7.97 14.37 -1.01
C ASP A 34 8.41 15.76 -0.55
N LEU A 35 8.96 16.56 -1.46
CA LEU A 35 9.37 17.94 -1.18
C LEU A 35 8.19 18.78 -0.71
N SER A 36 7.06 18.70 -1.41
CA SER A 36 5.84 19.43 -1.05
C SER A 36 5.34 19.01 0.33
N SER A 37 5.36 17.72 0.67
CA SER A 37 4.94 17.23 1.99
C SER A 37 5.81 17.76 3.13
N ASN A 38 7.14 17.81 2.94
CA ASN A 38 8.05 18.35 3.96
C ASN A 38 7.88 19.87 4.14
N VAL A 39 7.58 20.60 3.06
CA VAL A 39 7.30 22.05 3.14
C VAL A 39 5.93 22.31 3.77
N LEU A 40 4.91 21.54 3.40
CA LEU A 40 3.53 21.70 3.87
C LEU A 40 3.36 21.34 5.35
N ASP A 41 4.11 20.37 5.87
CA ASP A 41 4.12 20.02 7.31
C ASP A 41 4.57 21.20 8.19
N SER A 42 5.32 22.17 7.65
CA SER A 42 5.75 23.37 8.38
C SER A 42 4.64 24.43 8.54
N THR A 43 3.52 24.30 7.83
CA THR A 43 2.49 25.36 7.71
C THR A 43 1.30 25.19 8.68
N GLY A 44 1.24 24.10 9.48
CA GLY A 44 0.31 23.96 10.61
C GLY A 44 -1.19 23.87 10.30
N ASN A 45 -1.60 23.81 9.03
CA ASN A 45 -3.02 23.79 8.64
C ASN A 45 -3.59 22.35 8.60
N GLN A 46 -4.75 22.11 9.22
CA GLN A 46 -5.29 20.76 9.44
C GLN A 46 -5.66 20.01 8.15
N THR A 47 -6.22 20.69 7.15
CA THR A 47 -6.50 20.09 5.83
C THR A 47 -5.23 19.72 5.07
N ILE A 48 -4.17 20.49 5.28
CA ILE A 48 -2.86 20.27 4.67
C ILE A 48 -2.14 19.07 5.31
N GLN A 49 -2.34 18.82 6.61
CA GLN A 49 -1.78 17.67 7.31
C GLN A 49 -2.36 16.33 6.83
N VAL A 50 -3.67 16.29 6.51
CA VAL A 50 -4.30 15.10 5.91
C VAL A 50 -3.71 14.82 4.53
N PHE A 51 -3.49 15.87 3.72
CA PHE A 51 -2.87 15.76 2.41
C PHE A 51 -1.40 15.32 2.50
N ALA A 52 -0.63 15.86 3.44
CA ALA A 52 0.74 15.45 3.72
C ALA A 52 0.83 13.99 4.20
N GLY A 53 -0.17 13.51 4.96
CA GLY A 53 -0.33 12.10 5.33
C GLY A 53 -0.54 11.19 4.12
N ALA A 54 -1.42 11.56 3.18
CA ALA A 54 -1.60 10.83 1.93
C ALA A 54 -0.33 10.84 1.05
N CYS A 55 0.41 11.96 1.03
CA CYS A 55 1.70 12.05 0.36
C CYS A 55 2.78 11.16 1.01
N ARG A 56 2.77 10.98 2.34
CA ARG A 56 3.62 9.99 3.02
C ARG A 56 3.30 8.57 2.59
N ALA A 57 2.03 8.23 2.35
CA ALA A 57 1.65 6.92 1.83
C ALA A 57 2.19 6.66 0.40
N LEU A 58 2.32 7.69 -0.43
CA LEU A 58 2.94 7.57 -1.77
C LEU A 58 4.43 7.18 -1.71
N LYS A 59 5.12 7.37 -0.57
CA LYS A 59 6.50 6.88 -0.38
C LYS A 59 6.58 5.35 -0.47
N PHE A 60 5.51 4.63 -0.13
CA PHE A 60 5.47 3.17 -0.27
C PHE A 60 5.48 2.69 -1.73
N VAL A 61 5.12 3.54 -2.71
CA VAL A 61 5.28 3.23 -4.14
C VAL A 61 6.75 3.01 -4.50
N ARG A 62 7.68 3.71 -3.84
CA ARG A 62 9.13 3.50 -4.01
C ARG A 62 9.55 2.09 -3.58
N VAL A 63 8.92 1.54 -2.54
CA VAL A 63 9.17 0.19 -2.04
C VAL A 63 8.74 -0.86 -3.07
N PHE A 64 7.54 -0.71 -3.66
CA PHE A 64 7.08 -1.59 -4.75
C PHE A 64 8.03 -1.58 -5.96
N ARG A 65 8.65 -0.44 -6.26
CA ARG A 65 9.65 -0.35 -7.33
C ARG A 65 10.90 -1.17 -7.00
N MET A 66 11.39 -1.11 -5.77
CA MET A 66 12.54 -1.93 -5.34
C MET A 66 12.25 -3.42 -5.45
N VAL A 67 11.04 -3.87 -5.10
CA VAL A 67 10.60 -5.26 -5.27
C VAL A 67 10.77 -5.73 -6.73
N ARG A 68 10.33 -4.92 -7.71
CA ARG A 68 10.49 -5.25 -9.14
C ARG A 68 11.95 -5.31 -9.60
N VAL A 69 12.80 -4.42 -9.07
CA VAL A 69 14.23 -4.39 -9.39
C VAL A 69 14.92 -5.63 -8.81
N VAL A 70 14.61 -5.97 -7.56
CA VAL A 70 15.12 -7.17 -6.88
C VAL A 70 14.69 -8.42 -7.64
N GLN A 71 13.41 -8.58 -7.99
CA GLN A 71 12.93 -9.70 -8.79
C GLN A 71 13.68 -9.85 -10.13
N LYS A 72 13.89 -8.75 -10.85
CA LYS A 72 14.66 -8.77 -12.11
C LYS A 72 16.11 -9.15 -11.90
N SER A 73 16.73 -8.70 -10.81
CA SER A 73 18.13 -9.04 -10.49
C SER A 73 18.26 -10.53 -10.13
N LEU A 74 17.33 -11.06 -9.35
CA LEU A 74 17.34 -12.45 -8.87
C LEU A 74 17.07 -13.47 -9.98
N PHE A 75 16.38 -13.07 -11.05
CA PHE A 75 16.17 -13.95 -12.21
C PHE A 75 17.49 -14.43 -12.85
N TRP A 76 18.55 -13.64 -12.74
CA TRP A 76 19.84 -13.93 -13.39
C TRP A 76 20.86 -14.62 -12.46
N SER A 77 20.70 -14.55 -11.14
CA SER A 77 21.78 -14.89 -10.20
C SER A 77 21.48 -16.04 -9.24
N VAL A 78 20.24 -16.55 -9.17
CA VAL A 78 19.85 -17.53 -8.14
C VAL A 78 19.07 -18.72 -8.69
N GLY A 79 19.32 -19.90 -8.09
CA GLY A 79 18.64 -21.15 -8.38
C GLY A 79 17.13 -21.09 -8.14
N MET A 80 16.39 -22.03 -8.74
CA MET A 80 14.92 -22.06 -8.77
C MET A 80 14.29 -22.06 -7.37
N ALA A 81 14.83 -22.86 -6.44
CA ALA A 81 14.31 -22.94 -5.07
C ALA A 81 14.45 -21.60 -4.31
N ALA A 82 15.62 -20.97 -4.39
CA ALA A 82 15.85 -19.66 -3.75
C ALA A 82 14.95 -18.57 -4.35
N ARG A 83 14.68 -18.63 -5.66
CA ARG A 83 13.77 -17.71 -6.33
C ARG A 83 12.34 -17.80 -5.80
N MET A 84 11.83 -19.02 -5.59
CA MET A 84 10.49 -19.24 -5.04
C MET A 84 10.37 -18.67 -3.62
N VAL A 85 11.35 -18.97 -2.75
CA VAL A 85 11.37 -18.44 -1.38
C VAL A 85 11.38 -16.92 -1.36
N ILE A 86 12.25 -16.29 -2.15
CA ILE A 86 12.33 -14.83 -2.19
C ILE A 86 11.04 -14.23 -2.77
N HIS A 87 10.45 -14.86 -3.79
CA HIS A 87 9.18 -14.39 -4.35
C HIS A 87 8.05 -14.44 -3.30
N SER A 88 7.95 -15.52 -2.54
CA SER A 88 7.00 -15.65 -1.43
C SER A 88 7.22 -14.59 -0.35
N VAL A 89 8.48 -14.36 0.07
CA VAL A 89 8.82 -13.31 1.05
C VAL A 89 8.43 -11.92 0.55
N LEU A 90 8.71 -11.62 -0.72
CA LEU A 90 8.36 -10.33 -1.32
C LEU A 90 6.84 -10.12 -1.41
N ILE A 91 6.06 -11.15 -1.75
CA ILE A 91 4.60 -11.08 -1.76
C ILE A 91 4.08 -10.81 -0.35
N THR A 92 4.53 -11.59 0.65
CA THR A 92 4.12 -11.39 2.05
C THR A 92 4.45 -9.99 2.53
N PHE A 93 5.66 -9.50 2.24
CA PHE A 93 6.05 -8.14 2.60
C PHE A 93 5.15 -7.08 1.94
N CYS A 94 4.84 -7.22 0.64
CA CYS A 94 3.91 -6.32 -0.05
C CYS A 94 2.51 -6.36 0.57
N ALA A 95 2.02 -7.54 0.94
CA ALA A 95 0.73 -7.71 1.60
C ALA A 95 0.70 -7.01 2.97
N THR A 96 1.75 -7.15 3.79
CA THR A 96 1.85 -6.46 5.08
C THR A 96 1.85 -4.93 4.93
N ILE A 97 2.55 -4.40 3.94
CA ILE A 97 2.56 -2.96 3.65
C ILE A 97 1.18 -2.48 3.20
N LEU A 98 0.48 -3.27 2.36
CA LEU A 98 -0.91 -2.96 1.98
C LEU A 98 -1.83 -2.95 3.21
N CYS A 99 -1.70 -3.92 4.12
CA CYS A 99 -2.47 -3.93 5.38
C CYS A 99 -2.27 -2.66 6.19
N HIS A 100 -1.01 -2.22 6.33
CA HIS A 100 -0.66 -0.99 7.04
C HIS A 100 -1.30 0.24 6.39
N ILE A 101 -1.20 0.38 5.06
CA ILE A 101 -1.78 1.52 4.34
C ILE A 101 -3.29 1.57 4.49
N ILE A 102 -3.98 0.44 4.28
CA ILE A 102 -5.44 0.37 4.42
C ILE A 102 -5.85 0.60 5.87
N GLY A 103 -5.10 0.07 6.85
CA GLY A 103 -5.40 0.22 8.27
C GLY A 103 -5.27 1.67 8.73
N CYS A 104 -4.19 2.35 8.33
CA CYS A 104 -4.03 3.77 8.60
C CYS A 104 -5.09 4.63 7.89
N ALA A 105 -5.48 4.27 6.66
CA ALA A 105 -6.56 4.96 5.95
C ALA A 105 -7.91 4.77 6.65
N TRP A 106 -8.19 3.57 7.16
CA TRP A 106 -9.39 3.25 7.93
C TRP A 106 -9.45 4.04 9.25
N TRP A 107 -8.34 4.11 9.97
CA TRP A 107 -8.21 4.96 11.15
C TRP A 107 -8.43 6.44 10.82
N ALA A 108 -7.77 6.95 9.78
CA ALA A 108 -7.91 8.35 9.37
C ALA A 108 -9.36 8.69 8.97
N ALA A 109 -10.06 7.79 8.28
CA ALA A 109 -11.47 7.93 7.96
C ALA A 109 -12.35 7.94 9.23
N GLY A 110 -12.04 7.09 10.20
CA GLY A 110 -12.76 7.00 11.47
C GLY A 110 -12.54 8.15 12.45
N VAL A 111 -11.44 8.91 12.31
CA VAL A 111 -11.12 10.04 13.19
C VAL A 111 -11.40 11.37 12.52
N HIS A 112 -10.96 11.54 11.27
CA HIS A 112 -10.97 12.82 10.55
C HIS A 112 -11.97 12.85 9.39
N GLY A 113 -12.59 11.71 9.06
CA GLY A 113 -13.51 11.63 7.93
C GLY A 113 -14.79 12.44 8.13
N PRO A 114 -15.37 12.96 7.02
CA PRO A 114 -16.71 13.54 7.05
C PRO A 114 -17.72 12.45 7.41
N THR A 115 -18.71 12.81 8.23
CA THR A 115 -19.81 11.91 8.61
C THR A 115 -21.13 12.52 8.16
N ASP A 116 -21.90 11.74 7.40
CA ASP A 116 -23.26 12.08 6.98
C ASP A 116 -24.29 11.67 8.03
N THR A 117 -24.00 10.64 8.83
CA THR A 117 -24.88 10.15 9.90
C THR A 117 -24.64 10.82 11.25
N GLY A 118 -23.59 11.64 11.38
CA GLY A 118 -23.13 12.18 12.66
C GLY A 118 -22.37 11.15 13.52
N HIS A 119 -22.26 9.91 13.06
CA HIS A 119 -21.60 8.81 13.76
C HIS A 119 -20.38 8.27 13.00
N ARG A 120 -19.41 7.74 13.73
CA ARG A 120 -18.20 7.08 13.23
C ARG A 120 -18.04 5.71 13.85
N TRP A 121 -17.28 4.83 13.21
CA TRP A 121 -17.02 3.50 13.77
C TRP A 121 -16.27 3.56 15.12
N THR A 122 -15.48 4.61 15.32
CA THR A 122 -14.74 4.90 16.55
C THR A 122 -15.65 5.28 17.72
N ASP A 123 -16.85 5.81 17.47
CA ASP A 123 -17.75 6.28 18.52
C ASP A 123 -18.20 5.17 19.47
N ARG A 124 -18.34 3.93 18.97
CA ARG A 124 -18.73 2.77 19.78
C ARG A 124 -17.66 2.41 20.83
N PHE A 125 -16.41 2.70 20.50
CA PHE A 125 -15.28 2.35 21.32
C PHE A 125 -14.69 3.59 22.00
N ARG A 126 -15.30 4.77 21.86
CA ARG A 126 -14.69 6.06 22.17
C ARG A 126 -14.10 6.15 23.58
N ASP A 127 -14.80 5.60 24.57
CA ASP A 127 -14.38 5.63 25.98
C ASP A 127 -13.18 4.70 26.27
N ASP A 128 -12.99 3.62 25.48
CA ASP A 128 -11.87 2.68 25.63
C ASP A 128 -10.76 2.93 24.58
N PHE A 129 -11.11 3.43 23.40
CA PHE A 129 -10.27 3.42 22.20
C PHE A 129 -9.20 4.51 22.21
N PHE A 130 -9.56 5.71 22.65
CA PHE A 130 -8.64 6.84 22.74
C PHE A 130 -7.93 6.95 24.10
N ASP A 131 -8.45 6.26 25.13
CA ASP A 131 -7.80 6.16 26.45
C ASP A 131 -6.75 5.03 26.50
N HIS A 132 -6.80 4.08 25.56
CA HIS A 132 -5.76 3.06 25.37
C HIS A 132 -4.54 3.58 24.59
N SER A 133 -3.44 2.83 24.65
CA SER A 133 -2.21 3.17 23.94
C SER A 133 -2.42 3.22 22.41
N VAL A 134 -1.68 4.09 21.71
CA VAL A 134 -1.63 4.18 20.23
C VAL A 134 -1.41 2.81 19.55
N LEU A 135 -0.71 1.89 20.23
CA LEU A 135 -0.52 0.53 19.77
C LEU A 135 -1.84 -0.25 19.65
N TYR A 136 -2.77 -0.06 20.60
CA TYR A 136 -4.08 -0.72 20.58
C TYR A 136 -4.94 -0.22 19.41
N GLU A 137 -4.96 1.09 19.17
CA GLU A 137 -5.67 1.67 18.02
C GLU A 137 -5.12 1.11 16.69
N TYR A 138 -3.79 1.07 16.59
CA TYR A 138 -3.09 0.56 15.41
C TYR A 138 -3.36 -0.92 15.17
N THR A 139 -3.21 -1.77 16.20
CA THR A 139 -3.45 -3.22 16.07
C THR A 139 -4.91 -3.53 15.80
N THR A 140 -5.84 -2.74 16.34
CA THR A 140 -7.27 -2.89 16.06
C THR A 140 -7.60 -2.58 14.60
N CYS A 141 -7.05 -1.48 14.05
CA CYS A 141 -7.22 -1.16 12.63
C CYS A 141 -6.53 -2.20 11.73
N LEU A 142 -5.35 -2.69 12.13
CA LEU A 142 -4.64 -3.74 11.40
C LEU A 142 -5.42 -5.06 11.40
N HIS A 143 -5.98 -5.45 12.56
CA HIS A 143 -6.83 -6.63 12.69
C HIS A 143 -8.07 -6.53 11.81
N TRP A 144 -8.70 -5.36 11.74
CA TRP A 144 -9.83 -5.12 10.85
C TRP A 144 -9.48 -5.39 9.38
N VAL A 145 -8.34 -4.88 8.91
CA VAL A 145 -7.89 -5.13 7.53
C VAL A 145 -7.55 -6.58 7.29
N VAL A 146 -6.84 -7.23 8.22
CA VAL A 146 -6.50 -8.65 8.11
C VAL A 146 -7.76 -9.50 8.03
N GLY A 147 -8.79 -9.20 8.86
CA GLY A 147 -10.08 -9.87 8.79
C GLY A 147 -10.73 -9.74 7.43
N HIS A 148 -10.70 -8.56 6.82
CA HIS A 148 -11.25 -8.35 5.48
C HIS A 148 -10.44 -9.08 4.39
N MET A 149 -9.11 -9.15 4.52
CA MET A 149 -8.25 -9.91 3.61
C MET A 149 -8.50 -11.42 3.67
N THR A 150 -8.88 -11.94 4.84
CA THR A 150 -9.17 -13.37 5.05
C THR A 150 -10.66 -13.71 4.99
N LEU A 151 -11.51 -12.72 4.67
CA LEU A 151 -12.97 -12.84 4.69
C LEU A 151 -13.52 -13.27 6.07
N ALA A 152 -12.77 -13.01 7.14
CA ALA A 152 -13.21 -13.22 8.51
C ALA A 152 -14.11 -12.06 8.98
N GLY A 153 -15.07 -12.37 9.86
CA GLY A 153 -15.92 -11.36 10.48
C GLY A 153 -15.11 -10.47 11.43
N THR A 154 -15.45 -9.17 11.46
CA THR A 154 -14.86 -8.18 12.37
C THR A 154 -15.96 -7.49 13.17
N ASP A 155 -15.73 -7.23 14.46
CA ASP A 155 -16.71 -6.54 15.33
C ASP A 155 -16.88 -5.04 15.04
N ILE A 156 -15.97 -4.50 14.22
CA ILE A 156 -15.97 -3.10 13.79
C ILE A 156 -16.79 -2.97 12.51
N VAL A 157 -17.86 -2.18 12.59
CA VAL A 157 -18.83 -1.99 11.50
C VAL A 157 -18.90 -0.52 11.14
N ALA A 158 -18.96 -0.24 9.83
CA ALA A 158 -19.12 1.11 9.30
C ALA A 158 -20.45 1.76 9.73
N ARG A 159 -20.38 3.02 10.15
CA ARG A 159 -21.50 3.83 10.68
C ARG A 159 -21.93 4.99 9.79
N ASN A 160 -21.13 5.33 8.79
CA ASN A 160 -21.44 6.36 7.79
C ASN A 160 -21.21 5.84 6.36
N SER A 161 -21.69 6.59 5.36
CA SER A 161 -21.61 6.16 3.96
C SER A 161 -20.18 6.05 3.44
N MET A 162 -19.27 6.93 3.90
CA MET A 162 -17.86 6.91 3.52
C MET A 162 -17.15 5.66 4.04
N GLU A 163 -17.32 5.33 5.32
CA GLU A 163 -16.79 4.11 5.93
C GLU A 163 -17.34 2.86 5.24
N ARG A 164 -18.64 2.86 4.88
CA ARG A 164 -19.25 1.74 4.16
C ARG A 164 -18.63 1.56 2.79
N LEU A 165 -18.43 2.65 2.04
CA LEU A 165 -17.78 2.61 0.74
C LEU A 165 -16.36 2.05 0.82
N ILE A 166 -15.57 2.48 1.82
CA ILE A 166 -14.23 1.96 2.07
C ILE A 166 -14.29 0.46 2.38
N ALA A 167 -15.14 0.05 3.32
CA ALA A 167 -15.28 -1.35 3.72
C ALA A 167 -15.67 -2.25 2.54
N THR A 168 -16.67 -1.85 1.74
CA THR A 168 -17.09 -2.60 0.55
C THR A 168 -16.00 -2.67 -0.51
N THR A 169 -15.25 -1.57 -0.73
CA THR A 169 -14.14 -1.55 -1.69
C THR A 169 -13.01 -2.50 -1.24
N VAL A 170 -12.66 -2.47 0.05
CA VAL A 170 -11.64 -3.36 0.62
C VAL A 170 -12.07 -4.83 0.52
N LEU A 171 -13.34 -5.16 0.78
CA LEU A 171 -13.86 -6.53 0.62
C LEU A 171 -13.73 -7.03 -0.83
N VAL A 172 -14.13 -6.22 -1.81
CA VAL A 172 -14.03 -6.60 -3.23
C VAL A 172 -12.57 -6.81 -3.65
N LEU A 173 -11.68 -5.90 -3.25
CA LEU A 173 -10.25 -6.02 -3.54
C LEU A 173 -9.63 -7.24 -2.85
N ALA A 174 -10.00 -7.51 -1.60
CA ALA A 174 -9.57 -8.69 -0.85
C ALA A 174 -10.03 -9.98 -1.53
N LEU A 175 -11.27 -10.04 -2.01
CA LEU A 175 -11.79 -11.19 -2.74
C LEU A 175 -10.99 -11.45 -4.03
N ILE A 176 -10.75 -10.41 -4.83
CA ILE A 176 -9.96 -10.51 -6.07
C ILE A 176 -8.50 -10.92 -5.77
N ALA A 177 -7.89 -10.31 -4.76
CA ALA A 177 -6.52 -10.62 -4.34
C ALA A 177 -6.42 -12.07 -3.81
N GLY A 178 -7.37 -12.50 -2.99
CA GLY A 178 -7.45 -13.87 -2.48
C GLY A 178 -7.59 -14.90 -3.60
N SER A 179 -8.52 -14.67 -4.55
CA SER A 179 -8.73 -15.59 -5.68
C SER A 179 -7.52 -15.67 -6.62
N THR A 180 -6.84 -14.54 -6.84
CA THR A 180 -5.64 -14.50 -7.70
C THR A 180 -4.45 -15.17 -7.03
N LEU A 181 -4.25 -14.98 -5.72
CA LEU A 181 -3.21 -15.66 -4.95
C LEU A 181 -3.37 -17.18 -4.98
N ILE A 182 -4.58 -17.68 -4.75
CA ILE A 182 -4.88 -19.13 -4.81
C ILE A 182 -4.57 -19.66 -6.22
N SER A 183 -5.01 -18.95 -7.25
CA SER A 183 -4.79 -19.33 -8.66
C SER A 183 -3.29 -19.37 -9.01
N LEU A 184 -2.50 -18.41 -8.54
CA LEU A 184 -1.04 -18.35 -8.74
C LEU A 184 -0.33 -19.51 -8.03
N MET A 185 -0.75 -19.85 -6.81
CA MET A 185 -0.19 -20.97 -6.07
C MET A 185 -0.50 -22.31 -6.76
N SER A 186 -1.75 -22.51 -7.20
CA SER A 186 -2.13 -23.71 -7.95
C SER A 186 -1.38 -23.85 -9.26
N ALA A 187 -1.19 -22.75 -10.01
CA ALA A 187 -0.44 -22.74 -11.26
C ALA A 187 1.08 -22.98 -11.09
N GLY A 188 1.64 -22.70 -9.91
CA GLY A 188 3.05 -22.96 -9.62
C GLY A 188 3.35 -24.37 -9.10
N ILE A 189 2.31 -25.15 -8.76
CA ILE A 189 2.42 -26.54 -8.30
C ILE A 189 2.30 -27.53 -9.49
N LEU A 190 1.63 -27.12 -10.57
CA LEU A 190 1.57 -27.83 -11.86
C LEU A 190 2.81 -27.56 -12.72
#